data_AF-A0AAV0E7K3-F1
#
_entry.id   AF-A0AAV0E7K3-F1
#
_cell.length_a   1.000
_cell.length_b   1.000
_cell.length_c   1.000
_cell.angle_alpha   90.00
_cell.angle_beta   90.00
_cell.angle_gamma   90.00
#
_symmetry.space_group_name_H-M   'P 1'
#
loop_
_entity.id
_entity.type
_entity.pdbx_description
1 polymer ?
#
loop_
_entity_poly.entity_id
_entity_poly.type
_entity_poly.pdbx_seq_one_letter_code
_entity_poly.pdbx_strand_id
1 'polypeptide(L)'
;MLVWRDGYYNGSIKTRKTVQATEVRAEEASLHRSQQIRELYDSLSTSTATAEDANGGGGGQQLAAMRRPPAALSPEDLTESEWFYLMCISFSFPPGVGLPGKAHAIQQHLWLTGANEVESKDFSRAILAKSARIQTVVCIPLLDGVVELGTTERVKENSKGRKASILEVKKAIHRIIPRY
;
A
#
# COMPACT_ATOMS: atom_id res chain seq x y z
N MET A 1 8.53 10.68 -12.81
CA MET A 1 7.24 10.02 -12.47
C MET A 1 7.49 9.15 -11.27
N LEU A 2 6.66 9.21 -10.23
CA LEU A 2 6.73 8.31 -9.08
C LEU A 2 5.91 7.06 -9.39
N VAL A 3 6.49 5.90 -9.13
CA VAL A 3 5.88 4.59 -9.30
C VAL A 3 6.14 3.76 -8.05
N TRP A 4 5.29 2.75 -7.81
CA TRP A 4 5.51 1.83 -6.72
C TRP A 4 6.88 1.15 -6.85
N ARG A 5 7.68 1.21 -5.79
CA ARG A 5 8.98 0.50 -5.70
C ARG A 5 8.90 -0.68 -4.75
N ASP A 6 8.45 -0.42 -3.52
CA ASP A 6 8.36 -1.40 -2.45
C ASP A 6 7.31 -0.93 -1.43
N GLY A 7 6.90 -1.82 -0.51
CA GLY A 7 6.05 -1.46 0.59
C GLY A 7 5.79 -2.62 1.55
N TYR A 8 5.11 -2.31 2.66
CA TYR A 8 4.86 -3.26 3.74
C TYR A 8 3.44 -3.07 4.28
N TYR A 9 2.69 -4.15 4.34
CA TYR A 9 1.34 -4.20 4.89
C TYR A 9 1.35 -4.85 6.27
N ASN A 10 0.87 -4.13 7.27
CA ASN A 10 0.75 -4.57 8.66
C ASN A 10 -0.64 -4.27 9.26
N GLY A 11 -1.69 -4.25 8.42
CA GLY A 11 -3.08 -4.17 8.87
C GLY A 11 -3.45 -5.35 9.78
N SER A 12 -4.71 -5.46 10.20
CA SER A 12 -5.17 -6.38 11.25
C SER A 12 -4.85 -7.87 11.02
N ILE A 13 -3.62 -8.27 11.32
CA ILE A 13 -3.17 -9.65 11.49
C ILE A 13 -3.42 -9.97 12.96
N LYS A 14 -4.47 -10.73 13.24
CA LYS A 14 -4.86 -11.07 14.61
C LYS A 14 -3.77 -11.91 15.28
N THR A 15 -2.85 -11.30 16.00
CA THR A 15 -1.93 -12.00 16.92
C THR A 15 -2.12 -11.52 18.35
N ARG A 16 -2.39 -12.47 19.27
CA ARG A 16 -2.60 -12.24 20.70
C ARG A 16 -1.32 -11.70 21.36
N LYS A 17 -1.42 -10.66 22.20
CA LYS A 17 -0.27 -9.95 22.81
C LYS A 17 0.56 -10.81 23.77
N THR A 18 1.85 -10.97 23.50
CA THR A 18 2.93 -11.27 24.49
C THR A 18 4.28 -10.73 23.94
N VAL A 19 5.16 -10.20 24.79
CA VAL A 19 5.84 -8.90 24.56
C VAL A 19 7.09 -8.85 23.65
N GLN A 20 7.73 -9.95 23.23
CA GLN A 20 8.91 -9.86 22.33
C GLN A 20 8.99 -10.95 21.26
N ALA A 21 8.88 -12.22 21.62
CA ALA A 21 8.92 -13.32 20.65
C ALA A 21 7.71 -13.33 19.69
N THR A 22 6.55 -12.81 20.14
CA THR A 22 5.35 -12.71 19.30
C THR A 22 5.40 -11.51 18.35
N GLU A 23 6.13 -10.45 18.69
CA GLU A 23 6.28 -9.28 17.81
C GLU A 23 7.09 -9.67 16.56
N VAL A 24 8.19 -10.42 16.71
CA VAL A 24 8.96 -10.96 15.58
C VAL A 24 8.08 -11.84 14.69
N ARG A 25 7.29 -12.75 15.29
CA ARG A 25 6.37 -13.61 14.54
C ARG A 25 5.26 -12.84 13.82
N ALA A 26 4.77 -11.75 14.42
CA ALA A 26 3.78 -10.88 13.80
C ALA A 26 4.39 -10.12 12.61
N GLU A 27 5.60 -9.60 12.77
CA GLU A 27 6.35 -8.92 11.70
C GLU A 27 6.63 -9.85 10.51
N GLU A 28 7.12 -11.07 10.77
CA GLU A 28 7.29 -12.11 9.75
C GLU A 28 5.97 -12.45 9.04
N ALA A 29 4.87 -12.55 9.78
CA ALA A 29 3.55 -12.84 9.20
C ALA A 29 3.06 -11.69 8.28
N SER A 30 3.26 -10.42 8.66
CA SER A 30 2.96 -9.28 7.79
C SER A 30 3.86 -9.20 6.57
N LEU A 31 5.14 -9.53 6.72
CA LEU A 31 6.05 -9.57 5.58
C LEU A 31 5.59 -10.63 4.57
N HIS A 32 5.30 -11.84 5.05
CA HIS A 32 4.76 -12.91 4.22
C HIS A 32 3.43 -12.50 3.57
N ARG A 33 2.53 -11.85 4.33
CA ARG A 33 1.26 -11.36 3.78
C ARG A 33 1.46 -10.30 2.69
N SER A 34 2.41 -9.38 2.88
CA SER A 34 2.76 -8.37 1.89
C SER A 34 3.27 -9.02 0.58
N GLN A 35 4.11 -10.05 0.70
CA GLN A 35 4.61 -10.82 -0.43
C GLN A 35 3.48 -11.54 -1.18
N GLN A 36 2.56 -12.20 -0.47
CA GLN A 36 1.40 -12.85 -1.10
C GLN A 36 0.52 -11.87 -1.88
N ILE A 37 0.29 -10.67 -1.33
CA ILE A 37 -0.49 -9.62 -2.02
C ILE A 37 0.27 -9.12 -3.25
N ARG A 38 1.60 -8.99 -3.17
CA ARG A 38 2.44 -8.59 -4.29
C ARG A 38 2.43 -9.62 -5.42
N GLU A 39 2.60 -10.90 -5.09
CA GLU A 39 2.55 -12.01 -6.05
C GLU A 39 1.18 -12.09 -6.74
N LEU A 40 0.09 -11.85 -5.99
CA LEU A 40 -1.25 -11.75 -6.57
C LEU A 40 -1.34 -10.58 -7.56
N TYR A 41 -0.84 -9.39 -7.19
CA TYR A 41 -0.81 -8.24 -8.10
C TYR A 41 -0.05 -8.54 -9.40
N ASP A 42 1.15 -9.11 -9.29
CA ASP A 42 1.99 -9.43 -10.47
C ASP A 42 1.31 -10.49 -11.37
N SER A 43 0.62 -11.47 -10.76
CA SER A 43 -0.16 -12.48 -11.48
C SER A 43 -1.35 -11.86 -12.24
N LEU A 44 -2.07 -10.94 -11.61
CA LEU A 44 -3.20 -10.24 -12.24
C LEU A 44 -2.72 -9.33 -13.38
N SER A 45 -1.64 -8.57 -13.15
CA SER A 45 -1.08 -7.63 -14.13
C SER A 45 -0.55 -8.33 -15.39
N THR A 46 0.00 -9.54 -15.24
CA THR A 46 0.48 -10.35 -16.38
C THR A 46 -0.69 -10.92 -17.20
N SER A 47 -1.80 -11.25 -16.54
CA SER A 47 -2.98 -11.81 -17.21
C SER A 47 -3.75 -10.80 -18.06
N THR A 48 -3.72 -9.50 -17.69
CA THR A 48 -4.34 -8.44 -18.49
C THR A 48 -3.46 -8.06 -19.70
N ALA A 49 -2.14 -8.03 -19.55
CA ALA A 49 -1.22 -7.71 -20.66
C ALA A 49 -1.27 -8.74 -21.80
N THR A 50 -1.55 -10.01 -21.51
CA THR A 50 -1.65 -11.08 -22.53
C THR A 50 -3.02 -11.14 -23.22
N ALA A 51 -4.02 -10.42 -22.73
CA ALA A 51 -5.35 -10.35 -23.34
C ALA A 51 -5.45 -9.30 -24.46
N GLU A 52 -4.55 -8.30 -24.47
CA GLU A 52 -4.61 -7.16 -25.41
C GLU A 52 -3.95 -7.47 -26.77
N ASP A 53 -3.10 -8.51 -26.85
CA ASP A 53 -2.46 -8.96 -28.10
C ASP A 53 -3.24 -10.07 -28.84
N ALA A 54 -4.34 -10.56 -28.29
CA ALA A 54 -5.07 -11.72 -28.81
C ALA A 54 -6.34 -11.33 -29.59
N ASN A 55 -6.20 -10.55 -30.67
CA ASN A 55 -7.23 -10.50 -31.73
C ASN A 55 -7.05 -11.67 -32.72
N GLY A 56 -6.94 -12.88 -32.17
CA GLY A 56 -6.77 -14.15 -32.89
C GLY A 56 -7.41 -15.26 -32.07
N GLY A 57 -8.52 -15.78 -32.56
CA GLY A 57 -9.48 -16.58 -31.79
C GLY A 57 -8.91 -17.80 -31.04
N GLY A 58 -9.55 -18.09 -29.90
CA GLY A 58 -9.70 -19.46 -29.38
C GLY A 58 -9.09 -19.75 -28.01
N GLY A 59 -9.95 -19.94 -27.00
CA GLY A 59 -9.77 -21.00 -25.99
C GLY A 59 -8.78 -20.82 -24.83
N GLY A 60 -8.19 -19.64 -24.60
CA GLY A 60 -7.11 -19.48 -23.60
C GLY A 60 -7.52 -19.38 -22.12
N GLN A 61 -8.80 -19.13 -21.79
CA GLN A 61 -9.22 -18.82 -20.41
C GLN A 61 -9.02 -19.98 -19.40
N GLN A 62 -8.76 -21.21 -19.87
CA GLN A 62 -8.71 -22.38 -18.99
C GLN A 62 -7.29 -22.83 -18.60
N LEU A 63 -6.23 -22.40 -19.30
CA LEU A 63 -4.87 -22.92 -19.07
C LEU A 63 -4.08 -22.14 -18.00
N ALA A 64 -4.30 -20.84 -17.82
CA ALA A 64 -3.61 -20.07 -16.77
C ALA A 64 -4.14 -20.35 -15.36
N ALA A 65 -5.41 -20.73 -15.23
CA ALA A 65 -6.02 -21.15 -13.97
C ALA A 65 -5.47 -22.50 -13.46
N MET A 66 -4.90 -23.34 -14.35
CA MET A 66 -4.45 -24.70 -14.04
C MET A 66 -3.09 -24.80 -13.32
N ARG A 67 -2.38 -23.69 -13.11
CA ARG A 67 -1.06 -23.70 -12.41
C ARG A 67 -0.98 -22.79 -11.19
N ARG A 68 -2.11 -22.28 -10.71
CA ARG A 68 -2.13 -21.55 -9.44
C ARG A 68 -1.85 -22.56 -8.31
N PRO A 69 -0.81 -22.38 -7.49
CA PRO A 69 -0.60 -23.22 -6.32
C PRO A 69 -1.88 -23.23 -5.46
N PRO A 70 -2.29 -24.37 -4.88
CA PRO A 70 -3.53 -24.45 -4.08
C PRO A 70 -3.58 -23.48 -2.88
N ALA A 71 -2.43 -22.90 -2.50
CA ALA A 71 -2.27 -21.96 -1.39
C ALA A 71 -2.09 -20.49 -1.84
N ALA A 72 -2.15 -20.19 -3.14
CA ALA A 72 -2.00 -18.83 -3.63
C ALA A 72 -3.29 -18.03 -3.43
N LEU A 73 -3.13 -16.77 -3.02
CA LEU A 73 -4.23 -15.87 -2.70
C LEU A 73 -5.15 -15.65 -3.92
N SER A 74 -6.47 -15.62 -3.72
CA SER A 74 -7.40 -15.10 -4.73
C SER A 74 -7.82 -13.66 -4.42
N PRO A 75 -8.30 -12.88 -5.41
CA PRO A 75 -8.87 -11.55 -5.18
C PRO A 75 -9.98 -11.52 -4.11
N GLU A 76 -10.79 -12.58 -4.05
CA GLU A 76 -11.93 -12.70 -3.14
C GLU A 76 -11.53 -12.96 -1.68
N ASP A 77 -10.29 -13.42 -1.45
CA ASP A 77 -9.73 -13.65 -0.11
C ASP A 77 -9.20 -12.37 0.56
N LEU A 78 -9.21 -11.24 -0.15
CA LEU A 78 -8.67 -9.98 0.34
C LEU A 78 -9.69 -9.24 1.21
N THR A 79 -9.24 -8.79 2.38
CA THR A 79 -9.95 -7.75 3.13
C THR A 79 -9.91 -6.43 2.38
N GLU A 80 -10.79 -5.49 2.71
CA GLU A 80 -10.86 -4.18 2.07
C GLU A 80 -9.54 -3.39 2.21
N SER A 81 -8.84 -3.53 3.34
CA SER A 81 -7.54 -2.89 3.55
C SER A 81 -6.41 -3.54 2.76
N GLU A 82 -6.47 -4.86 2.54
CA GLU A 82 -5.51 -5.56 1.67
C GLU A 82 -5.78 -5.25 0.20
N TRP A 83 -7.04 -5.14 -0.20
CA TRP A 83 -7.42 -4.65 -1.52
C TRP A 83 -6.93 -3.22 -1.76
N PHE A 84 -7.08 -2.32 -0.77
CA PHE A 84 -6.52 -0.97 -0.86
C PHE A 84 -5.00 -0.99 -1.06
N TYR A 85 -4.28 -1.80 -0.29
CA TYR A 85 -2.83 -1.95 -0.41
C TYR A 85 -2.43 -2.53 -1.79
N LEU A 86 -3.10 -3.58 -2.26
CA LEU A 86 -2.90 -4.17 -3.58
C LEU A 86 -3.09 -3.12 -4.68
N MET A 87 -4.20 -2.38 -4.62
CA MET A 87 -4.51 -1.36 -5.62
C MET A 87 -3.50 -0.22 -5.60
N CYS A 88 -2.88 0.11 -4.45
CA CYS A 88 -1.84 1.14 -4.40
C CYS A 88 -0.62 0.82 -5.29
N ILE A 89 -0.36 -0.46 -5.58
CA ILE A 89 0.75 -0.91 -6.43
C ILE A 89 0.57 -0.43 -7.89
N SER A 90 -0.68 -0.27 -8.37
CA SER A 90 -0.94 0.19 -9.75
C SER A 90 -0.91 1.71 -9.93
N PHE A 91 -0.83 2.49 -8.85
CA PHE A 91 -0.83 3.95 -8.98
C PHE A 91 0.55 4.47 -9.41
N SER A 92 0.51 5.47 -10.28
CA SER A 92 1.65 6.31 -10.61
C SER A 92 1.29 7.78 -10.43
N PHE A 93 2.29 8.59 -10.08
CA PHE A 93 2.10 10.01 -9.80
C PHE A 93 3.11 10.84 -10.60
N PRO A 94 2.66 11.63 -11.59
CA PRO A 94 3.50 12.65 -12.20
C PRO A 94 4.01 13.67 -11.16
N PRO A 95 5.12 14.37 -11.45
CA PRO A 95 5.59 15.45 -10.58
C PRO A 95 4.47 16.47 -10.30
N GLY A 96 4.25 16.81 -9.02
CA GLY A 96 3.23 17.77 -8.60
C GLY A 96 1.77 17.26 -8.62
N VAL A 97 1.53 16.02 -9.04
CA VAL A 97 0.17 15.46 -9.18
C VAL A 97 -0.12 14.45 -8.06
N GLY A 98 -1.32 14.53 -7.49
CA GLY A 98 -1.72 13.70 -6.34
C GLY A 98 -0.92 14.02 -5.08
N LEU A 99 -1.24 13.35 -3.97
CA LEU A 99 -0.58 13.60 -2.68
C LEU A 99 0.94 13.30 -2.74
N PRO A 100 1.41 12.17 -3.29
CA PRO A 100 2.85 11.88 -3.37
C PRO A 100 3.60 12.83 -4.31
N GLY A 101 3.05 13.08 -5.50
CA GLY A 101 3.69 13.95 -6.49
C GLY A 101 3.82 15.39 -5.99
N LYS A 102 2.82 15.91 -5.26
CA LYS A 102 2.88 17.22 -4.60
C LYS A 102 3.95 17.26 -3.52
N ALA A 103 3.98 16.28 -2.59
CA ALA A 103 4.95 16.23 -1.51
C ALA A 103 6.41 16.21 -2.04
N HIS A 104 6.66 15.41 -3.08
CA HIS A 104 7.96 15.36 -3.73
C HIS A 104 8.33 16.66 -4.44
N ALA A 105 7.39 17.30 -5.15
CA ALA A 105 7.68 18.54 -5.87
C ALA A 105 8.04 19.70 -4.94
N ILE A 106 7.39 19.82 -3.79
CA ILE A 106 7.65 20.91 -2.82
C ILE A 106 8.71 20.56 -1.78
N GLN A 107 9.19 19.31 -1.77
CA GLN A 107 10.14 18.79 -0.78
C GLN A 107 9.69 19.04 0.68
N GLN A 108 8.38 18.90 0.92
CA GLN A 108 7.77 19.00 2.24
C GLN A 108 6.85 17.80 2.48
N HIS A 109 6.79 17.32 3.73
CA HIS A 109 5.82 16.29 4.09
C HIS A 109 4.40 16.83 3.97
N LEU A 110 3.49 16.00 3.48
CA LEU A 110 2.06 16.32 3.41
C LEU A 110 1.27 15.34 4.27
N TRP A 111 0.38 15.90 5.09
CA TRP A 111 -0.46 15.16 6.03
C TRP A 111 -1.93 15.29 5.64
N LEU A 112 -2.55 14.19 5.26
CA LEU A 112 -3.98 14.12 4.95
C LEU A 112 -4.72 13.40 6.08
N THR A 113 -5.57 14.12 6.80
CA THR A 113 -6.53 13.55 7.76
C THR A 113 -7.92 13.53 7.14
N GLY A 114 -8.68 12.45 7.34
CA GLY A 114 -9.98 12.24 6.70
C GLY A 114 -9.86 11.69 5.27
N ALA A 115 -8.85 10.87 4.97
CA ALA A 115 -8.62 10.32 3.63
C ALA A 115 -9.81 9.51 3.07
N ASN A 116 -10.65 8.96 3.94
CA ASN A 116 -11.91 8.25 3.65
C ASN A 116 -13.12 9.17 3.40
N GLU A 117 -12.97 10.48 3.60
CA GLU A 117 -14.05 11.48 3.55
C GLU A 117 -13.84 12.54 2.47
N VAL A 118 -12.61 12.71 1.99
CA VAL A 118 -12.30 13.66 0.92
C VAL A 118 -12.78 13.17 -0.45
N GLU A 119 -12.88 14.09 -1.40
CA GLU A 119 -13.21 13.77 -2.78
C GLU A 119 -12.01 13.20 -3.55
N SER A 120 -12.29 12.45 -4.63
CA SER A 120 -11.23 11.85 -5.45
C SER A 120 -10.33 12.87 -6.15
N LYS A 121 -10.79 14.13 -6.30
CA LYS A 121 -9.98 15.25 -6.83
C LYS A 121 -8.84 15.64 -5.88
N ASP A 122 -9.06 15.50 -4.58
CA ASP A 122 -8.10 15.86 -3.53
C ASP A 122 -7.18 14.68 -3.19
N PHE A 123 -7.75 13.47 -3.26
CA PHE A 123 -7.02 12.22 -3.07
C PHE A 123 -7.55 11.15 -4.04
N SER A 124 -6.76 10.80 -5.06
CA SER A 124 -7.18 9.89 -6.14
C SER A 124 -7.63 8.51 -5.66
N ARG A 125 -7.25 8.14 -4.43
CA ARG A 125 -7.59 6.86 -3.78
C ARG A 125 -8.71 7.00 -2.74
N ALA A 126 -9.43 8.12 -2.69
CA ALA A 126 -10.46 8.39 -1.66
C ALA A 126 -11.55 7.31 -1.57
N ILE A 127 -12.05 6.82 -2.71
CA ILE A 127 -13.06 5.74 -2.72
C ILE A 127 -12.50 4.45 -2.11
N LEU A 128 -11.28 4.06 -2.51
CA LEU A 128 -10.61 2.89 -1.96
C LEU A 128 -10.34 3.06 -0.46
N ALA A 129 -9.87 4.23 -0.05
CA ALA A 129 -9.62 4.57 1.35
C ALA A 129 -10.90 4.54 2.19
N LYS A 130 -12.04 4.94 1.61
CA LYS A 130 -13.34 4.84 2.27
C LYS A 130 -13.72 3.39 2.57
N SER A 131 -13.59 2.49 1.59
CA SER A 131 -13.87 1.06 1.79
C SER A 131 -12.93 0.42 2.80
N ALA A 132 -11.64 0.74 2.73
CA ALA A 132 -10.61 0.24 3.63
C ALA A 132 -10.55 0.95 5.00
N ARG A 133 -11.41 1.96 5.23
CA ARG A 133 -11.43 2.82 6.42
C ARG A 133 -10.11 3.51 6.71
N ILE A 134 -9.30 3.82 5.69
CA ILE A 134 -8.05 4.58 5.83
C ILE A 134 -8.41 6.03 6.13
N GLN A 135 -8.04 6.50 7.32
CA GLN A 135 -8.39 7.84 7.78
C GLN A 135 -7.23 8.83 7.68
N THR A 136 -5.98 8.37 7.81
CA THR A 136 -4.81 9.25 7.71
C THR A 136 -3.82 8.72 6.69
N VAL A 137 -3.32 9.61 5.83
CA VAL A 137 -2.25 9.34 4.86
C VAL A 137 -1.17 10.41 4.99
N VAL A 138 0.10 10.00 5.02
CA VAL A 138 1.25 10.91 5.11
C VAL A 138 2.20 10.60 3.97
N CYS A 139 2.63 11.63 3.23
CA CYS A 139 3.68 11.54 2.21
C CYS A 139 4.91 12.29 2.69
N ILE A 140 6.06 11.61 2.75
CA ILE A 140 7.34 12.16 3.19
C ILE A 140 8.30 12.11 2.00
N PRO A 141 8.71 13.26 1.44
CA PRO A 141 9.60 13.27 0.30
C PRO A 141 11.01 12.83 0.71
N LEU A 142 11.62 12.05 -0.17
CA LEU A 142 13.04 11.71 -0.18
C LEU A 142 13.69 12.31 -1.43
N LEU A 143 15.02 12.22 -1.50
CA LEU A 143 15.79 12.71 -2.65
C LEU A 143 15.32 12.09 -3.97
N ASP A 144 15.03 10.79 -3.98
CA ASP A 144 14.68 10.00 -5.17
C ASP A 144 13.27 9.41 -5.11
N GLY A 145 12.40 9.89 -4.20
CA GLY A 145 11.06 9.35 -4.09
C GLY A 145 10.23 9.91 -2.93
N VAL A 146 9.28 9.10 -2.46
CA VAL A 146 8.37 9.43 -1.36
C VAL A 146 8.13 8.17 -0.55
N VAL A 147 8.19 8.29 0.78
CA VAL A 147 7.62 7.30 1.70
C VAL A 147 6.17 7.68 1.98
N GLU A 148 5.24 6.76 1.73
CA GLU A 148 3.83 6.94 2.06
C GLU A 148 3.43 6.03 3.22
N LEU A 149 2.67 6.58 4.17
CA LEU A 149 2.12 5.85 5.32
C LEU A 149 0.61 6.04 5.34
N GLY A 150 -0.14 4.94 5.48
CA GLY A 150 -1.60 4.94 5.61
C GLY A 150 -2.03 4.22 6.89
N THR A 151 -3.03 4.76 7.59
CA THR A 151 -3.61 4.11 8.77
C THR A 151 -5.12 4.28 8.81
N THR A 152 -5.80 3.31 9.43
CA THR A 152 -7.24 3.39 9.72
C THR A 152 -7.57 4.31 10.90
N GLU A 153 -6.55 4.79 11.62
CA GLU A 153 -6.73 5.73 12.72
C GLU A 153 -6.76 7.18 12.23
N ARG A 154 -7.60 8.01 12.85
CA ARG A 154 -7.64 9.44 12.57
C ARG A 154 -6.60 10.18 13.40
N VAL A 155 -5.41 10.33 12.83
CA VAL A 155 -4.30 11.04 13.47
C VAL A 155 -4.18 12.42 12.86
N LYS A 156 -4.23 13.47 13.70
CA LYS A 156 -4.03 14.87 13.29
C LYS A 156 -2.54 15.22 13.31
N GLU A 157 -2.11 16.05 12.37
CA GLU A 157 -0.77 16.63 12.40
C GLU A 157 -0.62 17.51 13.65
N ASN A 158 0.37 17.20 14.50
CA ASN A 158 0.63 18.01 15.69
C ASN A 158 1.50 19.22 15.29
N SER A 159 1.00 20.43 15.52
CA SER A 159 1.67 21.70 15.21
C SER A 159 2.99 21.93 15.95
N LYS A 160 3.38 21.05 16.88
CA LYS A 160 4.60 21.16 17.70
C LYS A 160 5.63 20.03 17.53
N GLY A 161 5.46 19.12 16.56
CA GLY A 161 6.51 18.17 16.16
C GLY A 161 7.06 17.25 17.27
N ARG A 162 6.30 16.94 18.34
CA ARG A 162 6.78 16.04 19.41
C ARG A 162 5.89 14.81 19.63
N LYS A 163 6.53 13.67 19.36
CA LYS A 163 6.57 12.40 20.10
C LYS A 163 5.56 11.25 19.88
N ALA A 164 4.50 11.38 19.10
CA ALA A 164 3.75 10.20 18.62
C ALA A 164 4.08 9.91 17.14
N SER A 165 3.78 10.89 16.28
CA SER A 165 3.94 10.78 14.82
C SER A 165 5.37 10.51 14.34
N ILE A 166 6.37 11.22 14.87
CA ILE A 166 7.77 11.04 14.43
C ILE A 166 8.33 9.68 14.84
N LEU A 167 7.93 9.09 15.97
CA LEU A 167 8.46 7.78 16.38
C LEU A 167 7.84 6.65 15.55
N GLU A 168 6.55 6.74 15.23
CA GLU A 168 5.85 5.78 14.37
C GLU A 168 6.33 5.89 12.92
N VAL A 169 6.48 7.12 12.43
CA VAL A 169 7.09 7.41 11.12
C VAL A 169 8.55 6.94 11.08
N LYS A 170 9.37 7.21 12.11
CA LYS A 170 10.76 6.72 12.18
C LYS A 170 10.83 5.20 12.25
N LYS A 171 9.96 4.54 13.04
CA LYS A 171 9.87 3.07 13.06
C LYS A 171 9.47 2.52 11.70
N ALA A 172 8.52 3.15 11.00
CA ALA A 172 8.12 2.74 9.66
C ALA A 172 9.24 2.95 8.63
N ILE A 173 9.96 4.08 8.69
CA ILE A 173 11.10 4.39 7.81
C ILE A 173 12.27 3.42 8.07
N HIS A 174 12.64 3.16 9.33
CA HIS A 174 13.73 2.25 9.69
C HIS A 174 13.47 0.79 9.26
N ARG A 175 12.20 0.41 9.09
CA ARG A 175 11.78 -0.91 8.58
C ARG A 175 11.89 -1.05 7.06
N ILE A 176 11.74 0.04 6.31
CA ILE A 176 11.80 0.05 4.83
C ILE A 176 13.22 0.39 4.34
N ILE A 177 13.95 1.21 5.11
CA ILE A 177 15.32 1.64 4.81
C ILE A 177 16.16 1.39 6.08
N PRO A 178 16.87 0.26 6.20
CA PRO A 178 17.63 -0.09 7.40
C PRO A 178 18.86 0.80 7.71
N ARG A 179 19.11 1.85 6.91
CA ARG A 179 20.37 2.62 6.93
C ARG A 179 20.28 4.05 7.53
N TYR A 180 19.26 4.35 8.34
CA TYR A 180 19.19 5.62 9.10
C TYR A 180 18.74 5.42 10.54
#